data_AF-A0A352PNR0-F1
#
_entry.id   AF-A0A352PNR0-F1
#
_cell.length_a   1.000
_cell.length_b   1.000
_cell.length_c   1.000
_cell.angle_alpha   90.00
_cell.angle_beta   90.00
_cell.angle_gamma   90.00
#
_symmetry.space_group_name_H-M   'P 1'
#
loop_
_entity.id
_entity.type
_entity.pdbx_description
1 polymer ?
#
loop_
_entity_poly.entity_id
_entity_poly.type
_entity_poly.pdbx_seq_one_letter_code
_entity_poly.pdbx_strand_id
1 'polypeptide(L)' 'KRTTGANDAFITVSDGTNTIDIYVSKRIATAARTAIDTELAKLAVGSTLTINGAFADYYKKPQIALTDASQIVVG' A
#
# COMPACT_ATOMS: atom_id res chain seq x y z
N LYS A 1 5.31 -7.81 5.81
CA LYS A 1 6.46 -7.18 6.50
C LYS A 1 6.51 -5.72 6.05
N ARG A 2 6.52 -4.73 6.94
CA ARG A 2 6.51 -3.30 6.58
C ARG A 2 7.93 -2.72 6.62
N THR A 3 8.37 -2.04 5.56
CA THR A 3 9.59 -1.21 5.55
C THR A 3 9.20 0.27 5.41
N THR A 4 9.77 1.16 6.22
CA THR A 4 9.54 2.63 6.11
C THR A 4 10.88 3.36 6.11
N GLY A 5 11.04 4.41 5.30
CA GLY A 5 12.29 5.21 5.27
C GLY A 5 12.41 6.08 4.01
N ALA A 6 13.66 6.44 3.62
CA ALA A 6 14.02 7.13 2.37
C ALA A 6 13.81 6.29 1.10
N ASN A 7 13.14 5.16 1.25
CA ASN A 7 12.84 4.16 0.24
C ASN A 7 11.33 3.95 0.20
N ASP A 8 10.83 3.40 -0.90
CA ASP A 8 9.42 3.04 -1.01
C ASP A 8 9.05 2.08 0.13
N ALA A 9 7.87 2.28 0.70
CA ALA A 9 7.28 1.35 1.64
C ALA A 9 6.43 0.33 0.90
N PHE A 10 6.16 -0.81 1.51
CA PHE A 10 5.21 -1.77 0.96
C PHE A 10 4.47 -2.53 2.05
N ILE A 11 3.28 -3.00 1.69
CA ILE A 11 2.53 -4.02 2.42
C ILE A 11 2.42 -5.25 1.53
N THR A 12 2.47 -6.41 2.15
CA THR A 12 2.28 -7.69 1.46
C THR A 12 0.85 -8.15 1.71
N VAL A 13 0.09 -8.36 0.63
CA VAL A 13 -1.28 -8.87 0.68
C VAL A 13 -1.36 -10.24 0.00
N SER A 14 -2.34 -11.05 0.39
CA SER A 14 -2.66 -12.29 -0.30
C SER A 14 -4.15 -12.34 -0.63
N ASP A 15 -4.48 -12.88 -1.80
CA ASP A 15 -5.84 -13.24 -2.21
C ASP A 15 -6.18 -14.72 -1.89
N GLY A 16 -5.32 -15.40 -1.11
CA GLY A 16 -5.41 -16.81 -0.78
C GLY A 16 -4.73 -17.75 -1.79
N THR A 17 -4.39 -17.27 -2.98
CA THR A 17 -3.69 -18.05 -4.03
C THR A 17 -2.32 -17.46 -4.36
N ASN A 18 -2.24 -16.14 -4.43
CA ASN A 18 -1.07 -15.35 -4.77
C ASN A 18 -0.73 -14.40 -3.64
N THR A 19 0.50 -13.89 -3.69
CA THR A 19 0.98 -12.82 -2.81
C THR A 19 1.43 -11.66 -3.68
N ILE A 20 0.94 -10.45 -3.38
CA ILE A 20 1.29 -9.21 -4.06
C ILE A 20 1.82 -8.22 -3.03
N ASP A 21 2.88 -7.50 -3.38
CA ASP A 21 3.34 -6.35 -2.63
C ASP A 21 2.69 -5.08 -3.21
N ILE A 22 1.99 -4.34 -2.35
CA ILE A 22 1.41 -3.04 -2.66
C ILE A 22 2.38 -1.98 -2.15
N TYR A 23 2.87 -1.13 -3.04
CA TYR A 23 3.92 -0.18 -2.75
C TYR A 23 3.37 1.23 -2.50
N VAL A 24 3.93 1.90 -1.50
CA VAL A 24 3.71 3.32 -1.20
C VAL A 24 5.00 4.05 -1.56
N SER A 25 4.98 4.84 -2.63
CA SER A 25 6.19 5.49 -3.12
C SER A 25 6.72 6.53 -2.13
N LYS A 26 8.04 6.63 -1.99
CA LYS A 26 8.72 7.71 -1.28
C LYS A 26 8.52 9.09 -1.91
N ARG A 27 8.03 9.14 -3.16
CA ARG A 27 7.87 10.37 -3.93
C ARG A 27 6.54 11.07 -3.71
N ILE A 28 5.56 10.44 -3.05
CA ILE A 28 4.31 11.10 -2.69
C ILE A 28 4.55 12.09 -1.53
N ALA A 29 3.73 13.14 -1.45
CA ALA A 29 3.88 14.16 -0.41
C ALA A 29 3.83 13.55 0.99
N THR A 30 4.67 14.04 1.92
CA THR A 30 4.80 13.48 3.27
C THR A 30 3.46 13.39 4.00
N ALA A 31 2.60 14.41 3.89
CA ALA A 31 1.28 14.40 4.52
C ALA A 31 0.38 13.26 4.00
N ALA A 32 0.33 13.07 2.68
CA ALA A 32 -0.43 11.97 2.07
C ALA A 32 0.13 10.61 2.48
N ARG A 33 1.47 10.48 2.52
CA ARG A 33 2.14 9.26 2.99
C ARG A 33 1.80 8.95 4.44
N THR A 34 1.86 9.93 5.33
CA THR A 34 1.50 9.76 6.75
C THR A 34 0.05 9.34 6.90
N ALA A 35 -0.87 9.89 6.11
CA ALA A 35 -2.28 9.49 6.14
C ALA A 35 -2.47 8.02 5.68
N ILE A 36 -1.83 7.63 4.57
CA ILE A 36 -1.83 6.24 4.09
C ILE A 36 -1.25 5.29 5.16
N ASP A 37 -0.09 5.64 5.73
CA ASP A 37 0.55 4.82 6.76
C ASP A 37 -0.34 4.68 8.01
N THR A 38 -1.12 5.71 8.34
CA THR A 38 -2.07 5.70 9.46
C THR A 38 -3.24 4.75 9.20
N GLU A 39 -3.83 4.75 8.00
CA GLU A 39 -4.89 3.82 7.63
C GLU A 39 -4.39 2.37 7.58
N LEU A 40 -3.24 2.14 6.97
CA LEU A 40 -2.63 0.81 6.89
C LEU A 40 -2.25 0.25 8.27
N ALA A 41 -1.93 1.10 9.24
CA ALA A 41 -1.62 0.67 10.61
C ALA A 41 -2.86 0.18 11.39
N LYS A 42 -4.07 0.48 10.93
CA LYS A 42 -5.32 -0.03 11.55
C LYS A 42 -5.59 -1.49 11.18
N LEU A 43 -4.95 -2.00 10.13
CA LEU A 43 -5.17 -3.35 9.63
C LEU A 43 -4.41 -4.38 10.47
N ALA A 44 -5.14 -5.30 11.09
CA ALA A 44 -4.54 -6.49 11.68
C ALA A 44 -4.18 -7.51 10.59
N VAL A 45 -3.15 -8.34 10.83
CA VAL A 45 -2.82 -9.45 9.91
C VAL A 45 -4.03 -10.37 9.78
N GLY A 46 -4.43 -10.67 8.53
CA GLY A 46 -5.61 -11.47 8.21
C GLY A 46 -6.87 -10.66 7.92
N SER A 47 -6.84 -9.34 8.13
CA SER A 47 -7.96 -8.45 7.76
C SER A 47 -8.06 -8.29 6.24
N THR A 48 -9.29 -8.12 5.75
CA THR A 48 -9.56 -7.80 4.35
C THR A 48 -9.52 -6.30 4.10
N LEU A 49 -9.05 -5.91 2.92
CA LEU A 49 -9.04 -4.52 2.48
C LEU A 49 -9.33 -4.44 0.99
N THR A 50 -9.92 -3.34 0.55
CA THR A 50 -10.07 -3.00 -0.86
C THR A 50 -9.19 -1.80 -1.17
N ILE A 51 -8.44 -1.85 -2.28
CA ILE A 51 -7.67 -0.71 -2.77
C ILE A 51 -8.24 -0.19 -4.08
N ASN A 52 -8.68 1.06 -4.07
CA ASN A 52 -9.13 1.81 -5.23
C ASN A 52 -7.98 2.69 -5.76
N GLY A 53 -6.98 2.04 -6.35
CA GLY A 53 -5.74 2.68 -6.82
C GLY A 53 -5.49 2.46 -8.30
N ALA A 54 -4.57 3.25 -8.86
CA ALA A 54 -4.06 3.04 -10.21
C ALA A 54 -2.96 1.95 -10.19
N PHE A 55 -3.01 1.05 -11.16
CA PHE A 55 -1.90 0.14 -11.42
C PHE A 55 -0.74 0.90 -12.06
N ALA A 56 0.47 0.64 -11.58
CA ALA A 56 1.70 1.21 -12.10
C ALA A 56 2.76 0.12 -12.24
N ASP A 57 3.57 0.23 -13.29
CA ASP A 57 4.75 -0.61 -13.46
C ASP A 57 5.94 0.04 -12.75
N TYR A 58 6.54 -0.68 -11.81
CA TYR A 58 7.78 -0.25 -11.15
C TYR A 58 8.76 -1.42 -11.10
N TYR A 59 9.95 -1.21 -11.66
CA TYR A 59 11.01 -2.24 -11.74
C TYR A 59 10.52 -3.64 -12.16
N LYS A 60 9.63 -3.69 -13.16
CA LYS A 60 9.07 -4.94 -13.74
C LYS A 60 8.19 -5.77 -12.80
N LYS A 61 7.60 -5.15 -11.77
CA LYS A 61 6.56 -5.78 -10.93
C LYS A 61 5.27 -4.97 -11.00
N PRO A 62 4.09 -5.62 -11.03
CA PRO A 62 2.83 -4.92 -10.92
C PRO A 62 2.74 -4.30 -9.53
N GLN A 63 2.47 -3.01 -9.48
CA GLN A 63 2.22 -2.28 -8.24
C GLN A 63 0.88 -1.56 -8.32
N ILE A 64 0.26 -1.35 -7.16
CA ILE A 64 -0.84 -0.42 -7.02
C ILE A 64 -0.29 0.80 -6.30
N ALA A 65 -0.35 1.95 -6.97
CA ALA A 65 0.15 3.20 -6.41
C ALA A 65 -0.92 3.84 -5.52
N LEU A 66 -0.58 4.04 -4.24
CA LEU A 66 -1.38 4.83 -3.30
C LEU A 66 -0.91 6.29 -3.31
N THR A 67 -1.82 7.18 -3.67
CA THR A 67 -1.60 8.64 -3.69
C THR A 67 -2.42 9.36 -2.62
N ASP A 68 -3.48 8.73 -2.12
CA ASP A 68 -4.36 9.26 -1.09
C ASP A 68 -4.88 8.14 -0.15
N ALA A 69 -5.14 8.48 1.11
CA ALA A 69 -5.60 7.51 2.11
C ALA A 69 -7.04 7.01 1.85
N SER A 70 -7.89 7.81 1.21
CA SER A 70 -9.26 7.44 0.82
C SER A 70 -9.34 6.28 -0.17
N GLN A 71 -8.22 5.93 -0.80
CA GLN A 71 -8.12 4.78 -1.70
C GLN A 71 -8.12 3.45 -0.94
N ILE A 72 -7.95 3.47 0.38
CA ILE A 72 -7.98 2.29 1.24
C ILE A 72 -9.37 2.19 1.86
N VAL A 73 -10.09 1.13 1.53
CA VAL A 73 -11.39 0.80 2.15
C VAL A 73 -11.22 -0.45 3.00
N VAL A 74 -11.36 -0.29 4.31
CA VAL A 74 -11.26 -1.40 5.27
C VAL A 74 -12.62 -2.09 5.38
N GLY A 75 -12.63 -3.42 5.23
CA GLY A 75 -13.82 -4.26 5.35
C GLY A 75 -13.95 -4.92 6.72
#